data_AF-A0A956UC68-F1
#
_entry.id   AF-A0A956UC68-F1
#
_cell.length_a   1.000
_cell.length_b   1.000
_cell.length_c   1.000
_cell.angle_alpha   90.00
_cell.angle_beta   90.00
_cell.angle_gamma   90.00
#
_symmetry.space_group_name_H-M   'P 1'
#
loop_
_entity.id
_entity.type
_entity.pdbx_description
1 polymer ?
#
loop_
_entity_poly.entity_id
_entity_poly.type
_entity_poly.pdbx_seq_one_letter_code
_entity_poly.pdbx_strand_id
1 'polypeptide(L)'
;MGYSNSRTEAKQIIRGRSPVKGSVDFSETPISEIFGCNVFNRSVMRTLLPKNVFKALVRCLDEGEALDPSMADIVANAMKDWAISKGATHFTHWFHPMTGNTAEKHDSFLVTGIHEGETILEFAGKHLIQGEPDASSFPSGGMRSTFEARGYTGWDPTSPAFLQESTNGKTLCIPTVFCSYGGQALDKKTPLLRSLEALDNEAVRLLHVIGNADVKRVVSTVGAEQEYFLVDEAFYLARPDLINCGKALFGARPPKGQEMEDHYWGSIKERVLAFMMDAEGELYKLGVPVKTR
;
A
#
# COMPACT_ATOMS: atom_id res chain seq x y z
N MET A 1 -7.46 3.61 50.27
CA MET A 1 -6.66 3.36 49.06
C MET A 1 -7.41 4.00 47.89
N GLY A 2 -6.97 5.17 47.45
CA GLY A 2 -7.66 5.90 46.39
C GLY A 2 -7.43 5.20 45.06
N TYR A 3 -8.49 4.73 44.41
CA TYR A 3 -8.44 4.33 43.02
C TYR A 3 -7.97 5.53 42.22
N SER A 4 -6.76 5.45 41.67
CA SER A 4 -6.35 6.42 40.66
C SER A 4 -7.39 6.34 39.52
N ASN A 5 -7.94 7.49 39.15
CA ASN A 5 -8.86 7.57 38.04
C ASN A 5 -8.00 7.54 36.77
N SER A 6 -8.05 6.44 36.01
CA SER A 6 -7.29 6.25 34.76
C SER A 6 -7.40 7.44 33.80
N ARG A 7 -8.53 8.15 33.81
CA ARG A 7 -8.71 9.38 33.04
C ARG A 7 -7.86 10.55 33.54
N THR A 8 -7.68 10.68 34.85
CA THR A 8 -6.85 11.72 35.45
C THR A 8 -5.37 11.47 35.16
N GLU A 9 -4.94 10.21 35.21
CA GLU A 9 -3.58 9.82 34.78
C GLU A 9 -3.36 10.11 33.31
N ALA A 10 -4.29 9.74 32.43
CA ALA A 10 -4.21 10.06 31.00
C ALA A 10 -4.06 11.58 30.78
N LYS A 11 -4.82 12.41 31.51
CA LYS A 11 -4.66 13.88 31.43
C LYS A 11 -3.27 14.36 31.85
N GLN A 12 -2.68 13.75 32.88
CA GLN A 12 -1.33 14.11 33.33
C GLN A 12 -0.28 13.72 32.29
N ILE A 13 -0.36 12.51 31.73
CA ILE A 13 0.52 12.05 30.65
C ILE A 13 0.44 13.00 29.45
N ILE A 14 -0.77 13.36 29.02
CA ILE A 14 -0.99 14.21 27.84
C ILE A 14 -0.40 15.60 28.01
N ARG A 15 -0.43 16.17 29.22
CA ARG A 15 0.16 17.49 29.51
C ARG A 15 1.67 17.54 29.30
N GLY A 16 2.36 16.40 29.46
CA GLY A 16 3.80 16.30 29.24
C GLY A 16 4.20 15.95 27.80
N ARG A 17 3.25 15.73 26.88
CA ARG A 17 3.56 15.35 25.50
C ARG A 17 3.88 16.57 24.65
N SER A 18 5.01 16.53 23.94
CA SER A 18 5.42 17.52 22.93
C SER A 18 5.10 17.04 21.51
N PRO A 19 5.08 17.93 20.51
CA PRO A 19 5.05 17.54 19.10
C PRO A 19 6.21 16.60 18.75
N VAL A 20 5.93 15.59 17.93
CA VAL A 20 6.94 14.64 17.48
C VAL A 20 7.75 15.29 16.36
N LYS A 21 9.06 15.03 16.30
CA LYS A 21 9.85 15.38 15.11
C LYS A 21 9.55 14.35 14.02
N GLY A 22 9.06 14.81 12.87
CA GLY A 22 8.76 13.94 11.74
C GLY A 22 10.01 13.34 11.11
N SER A 23 9.81 12.33 10.26
CA SER A 23 10.86 11.62 9.53
C SER A 23 11.55 12.49 8.47
N VAL A 24 10.89 13.54 8.01
CA VAL A 24 11.38 14.51 7.03
C VAL A 24 11.35 15.91 7.63
N ASP A 25 12.48 16.62 7.50
CA ASP A 25 12.53 18.05 7.76
C ASP A 25 12.30 18.82 6.46
N PHE A 26 11.07 19.29 6.26
CA PHE A 26 10.68 20.03 5.05
C PHE A 26 11.34 21.41 4.93
N SER A 27 11.99 21.92 5.98
CA SER A 27 12.77 23.16 5.89
C SER A 27 14.12 22.94 5.22
N GLU A 28 14.66 21.73 5.30
CA GLU A 28 15.96 21.35 4.75
C GLU A 28 15.85 20.52 3.47
N THR A 29 14.81 19.68 3.37
CA THR A 29 14.64 18.72 2.27
C THR A 29 13.45 19.11 1.38
N PRO A 30 13.68 19.52 0.13
CA PRO A 30 12.61 19.78 -0.83
C PRO A 30 11.74 18.56 -1.11
N ILE A 31 10.42 18.77 -1.24
CA ILE A 31 9.46 17.69 -1.55
C ILE A 31 9.83 16.95 -2.85
N SER A 32 10.39 17.66 -3.83
CA SER A 32 10.83 17.07 -5.10
C SER A 32 11.91 16.01 -4.96
N GLU A 33 12.71 16.04 -3.89
CA GLU A 33 13.80 15.08 -3.66
C GLU A 33 13.28 13.78 -3.03
N ILE A 34 12.21 13.87 -2.22
CA ILE A 34 11.62 12.70 -1.57
C ILE A 34 10.48 12.08 -2.37
N PHE A 35 9.85 12.83 -3.28
CA PHE A 35 8.64 12.37 -3.95
C PHE A 35 8.89 11.09 -4.78
N GLY A 36 8.19 10.02 -4.44
CA GLY A 36 8.30 8.71 -5.09
C GLY A 36 9.66 8.06 -4.92
N CYS A 37 10.48 8.49 -3.96
CA CYS A 37 11.82 7.95 -3.76
C CYS A 37 11.77 6.47 -3.36
N ASN A 38 10.73 6.02 -2.68
CA ASN A 38 10.52 4.62 -2.29
C ASN A 38 9.65 3.85 -3.28
N VAL A 39 9.52 4.32 -4.53
CA VAL A 39 8.72 3.66 -5.57
C VAL A 39 9.61 3.22 -6.73
N PHE A 40 9.45 1.97 -7.18
CA PHE A 40 10.08 1.45 -8.38
C PHE A 40 9.35 1.99 -9.63
N ASN A 41 9.41 3.31 -9.81
CA ASN A 41 8.65 4.04 -10.82
C ASN A 41 9.29 3.98 -12.21
N ARG A 42 8.62 4.54 -13.24
CA ARG A 42 9.11 4.55 -14.62
C ARG A 42 10.52 5.16 -14.78
N SER A 43 10.89 6.14 -13.96
CA SER A 43 12.22 6.75 -14.00
C SER A 43 13.28 5.75 -13.52
N VAL A 44 13.02 5.09 -12.39
CA VAL A 44 13.88 4.03 -11.84
C VAL A 44 13.98 2.86 -12.83
N MET A 45 12.84 2.38 -13.34
CA MET A 45 12.78 1.31 -14.34
C MET A 45 13.60 1.64 -15.59
N ARG A 46 13.54 2.89 -16.08
CA ARG A 46 14.32 3.32 -17.26
C ARG A 46 15.82 3.25 -17.04
N THR A 47 16.27 3.56 -15.83
CA THR A 47 17.69 3.56 -15.47
C THR A 47 18.23 2.14 -15.26
N LEU A 48 17.41 1.25 -14.68
CA LEU A 48 17.85 -0.08 -14.27
C LEU A 48 17.57 -1.20 -15.28
N LEU A 49 16.53 -1.05 -16.11
CA LEU A 49 16.16 -2.08 -17.07
C LEU A 49 16.84 -1.89 -18.44
N PRO A 50 17.21 -2.98 -19.12
CA PRO A 50 17.59 -2.92 -20.53
C PRO A 50 16.52 -2.25 -21.40
N LYS A 51 16.94 -1.52 -22.43
CA LYS A 51 16.06 -0.68 -23.27
C LYS A 51 14.88 -1.46 -23.87
N ASN A 52 15.10 -2.70 -24.29
CA ASN A 52 14.06 -3.58 -24.82
C ASN A 52 13.04 -3.98 -23.74
N VAL A 53 13.50 -4.35 -22.54
CA VAL A 53 12.65 -4.74 -21.40
C VAL A 53 11.84 -3.56 -20.90
N PHE A 54 12.46 -2.38 -20.75
CA PHE A 54 11.75 -1.16 -20.37
C PHE A 54 10.64 -0.82 -21.37
N LYS A 55 10.91 -0.89 -22.68
CA LYS A 55 9.90 -0.64 -23.71
C LYS A 55 8.75 -1.64 -23.66
N ALA A 56 9.05 -2.92 -23.46
CA ALA A 56 8.03 -3.96 -23.33
C ALA A 56 7.15 -3.74 -22.09
N LEU A 57 7.78 -3.40 -20.95
CA LEU A 57 7.04 -3.08 -19.72
C LEU A 57 6.16 -1.85 -19.90
N VAL A 58 6.64 -0.81 -20.59
CA VAL A 58 5.81 0.38 -20.91
C VAL A 58 4.60 0.02 -21.78
N ARG A 59 4.76 -0.84 -22.79
CA ARG A 59 3.59 -1.32 -23.57
C ARG A 59 2.64 -2.17 -22.74
N CYS A 60 3.15 -3.01 -21.83
CA CYS A 60 2.30 -3.73 -20.88
C CYS A 60 1.45 -2.76 -20.03
N LEU A 61 2.05 -1.67 -19.54
CA LEU A 61 1.37 -0.66 -18.73
C LEU A 61 0.36 0.19 -19.52
N ASP A 62 0.76 0.66 -20.69
CA ASP A 62 0.02 1.66 -21.47
C ASP A 62 -1.00 1.02 -22.43
N GLU A 63 -0.68 -0.15 -22.97
CA GLU A 63 -1.43 -0.83 -24.02
C GLU A 63 -2.03 -2.17 -23.57
N GLY A 64 -1.69 -2.67 -22.37
CA GLY A 64 -2.21 -3.94 -21.85
C GLY A 64 -1.59 -5.18 -22.48
N GLU A 65 -0.45 -5.05 -23.17
CA GLU A 65 0.26 -6.20 -23.73
C GLU A 65 0.73 -7.16 -22.61
N ALA A 66 0.65 -8.47 -22.85
CA ALA A 66 1.18 -9.46 -21.91
C ALA A 66 2.71 -9.34 -21.81
N LEU A 67 3.23 -9.37 -20.58
CA LEU A 67 4.67 -9.39 -20.36
C LEU A 67 5.22 -10.80 -20.61
N ASP A 68 6.27 -10.89 -21.44
CA ASP A 68 6.97 -12.14 -21.71
C ASP A 68 7.60 -12.69 -20.40
N PRO A 69 7.38 -13.96 -20.04
CA PRO A 69 7.97 -14.56 -18.86
C PRO A 69 9.50 -14.44 -18.77
N SER A 70 10.21 -14.47 -19.91
CA SER A 70 11.67 -14.30 -19.97
C SER A 70 12.11 -12.89 -19.56
N MET A 71 11.24 -11.89 -19.70
CA MET A 71 11.48 -10.52 -19.24
C MET A 71 11.21 -10.36 -17.76
N ALA A 72 10.37 -11.20 -17.16
CA ALA A 72 10.02 -11.11 -15.75
C ALA A 72 11.24 -11.36 -14.84
N ASP A 73 12.14 -12.28 -15.20
CA ASP A 73 13.37 -12.51 -14.44
C ASP A 73 14.31 -11.29 -14.46
N ILE A 74 14.35 -10.57 -15.59
CA ILE A 74 15.14 -9.35 -15.70
C ILE A 74 14.54 -8.24 -14.82
N VAL A 75 13.21 -8.10 -14.85
CA VAL A 75 12.50 -7.13 -14.01
C VAL A 75 12.65 -7.46 -12.53
N ALA A 76 12.51 -8.73 -12.15
CA ALA A 76 12.65 -9.18 -10.77
C ALA A 76 14.07 -8.90 -10.25
N ASN A 77 15.11 -9.26 -11.00
CA ASN A 77 16.49 -8.96 -10.59
C ASN A 77 16.74 -7.45 -10.42
N ALA A 78 16.28 -6.62 -11.37
CA ALA A 78 16.44 -5.16 -11.25
C ALA A 78 15.66 -4.59 -10.05
N MET A 79 14.46 -5.10 -9.77
CA MET A 79 13.64 -4.69 -8.63
C MET A 79 14.29 -5.10 -7.30
N LYS A 80 14.88 -6.30 -7.24
CA LYS A 80 15.64 -6.81 -6.09
C LYS A 80 16.87 -5.96 -5.83
N ASP A 81 17.70 -5.72 -6.83
CA ASP A 81 18.94 -4.96 -6.69
C ASP A 81 18.63 -3.52 -6.24
N TRP A 82 17.58 -2.91 -6.81
CA TRP A 82 17.06 -1.62 -6.34
C TRP A 82 16.63 -1.66 -4.87
N ALA A 83 15.84 -2.65 -4.47
CA ALA A 83 15.34 -2.78 -3.10
C ALA A 83 16.48 -2.98 -2.09
N ILE A 84 17.41 -3.89 -2.39
CA ILE A 84 18.58 -4.19 -1.56
C ILE A 84 19.50 -2.97 -1.47
N SER A 85 19.72 -2.23 -2.56
CA SER A 85 20.53 -1.00 -2.54
C SER A 85 19.98 0.06 -1.57
N LYS A 86 18.69 -0.05 -1.21
CA LYS A 86 17.99 0.82 -0.26
C LYS A 86 17.83 0.19 1.13
N GLY A 87 18.42 -0.98 1.37
CA GLY A 87 18.41 -1.68 2.65
C GLY A 87 17.21 -2.59 2.87
N ALA A 88 16.49 -2.98 1.82
CA ALA A 88 15.43 -3.98 1.95
C ALA A 88 16.02 -5.38 2.16
N THR A 89 15.47 -6.11 3.12
CA THR A 89 15.89 -7.49 3.44
C THR A 89 14.83 -8.52 3.06
N HIS A 90 13.59 -8.09 2.93
CA HIS A 90 12.44 -8.93 2.61
C HIS A 90 11.64 -8.35 1.44
N PHE A 91 10.82 -9.19 0.83
CA PHE A 91 9.76 -8.79 -0.08
C PHE A 91 8.42 -9.38 0.38
N THR A 92 7.33 -8.80 -0.13
CA THR A 92 5.98 -9.30 0.12
C THR A 92 5.08 -9.05 -1.08
N HIS A 93 4.21 -10.01 -1.38
CA HIS A 93 3.04 -9.78 -2.22
C HIS A 93 2.01 -9.02 -1.42
N TRP A 94 1.83 -7.75 -1.76
CA TRP A 94 0.94 -6.83 -1.08
C TRP A 94 -0.42 -6.82 -1.77
N PHE A 95 -1.48 -7.25 -1.08
CA PHE A 95 -2.82 -7.31 -1.65
C PHE A 95 -3.93 -7.12 -0.60
N HIS A 96 -5.14 -6.81 -1.07
CA HIS A 96 -6.32 -6.62 -0.23
C HIS A 96 -7.32 -7.77 -0.42
N PRO A 97 -7.26 -8.83 0.40
CA PRO A 97 -8.26 -9.89 0.40
C PRO A 97 -9.66 -9.40 0.78
N MET A 98 -10.65 -10.24 0.52
CA MET A 98 -12.05 -10.00 0.89
C MET A 98 -12.33 -9.92 2.40
N THR A 99 -11.32 -10.18 3.26
CA THR A 99 -11.42 -10.02 4.72
C THR A 99 -11.41 -8.57 5.20
N GLY A 100 -11.10 -7.61 4.32
CA GLY A 100 -11.16 -6.18 4.60
C GLY A 100 -9.86 -5.55 5.11
N ASN A 101 -8.86 -6.36 5.46
CA ASN A 101 -7.51 -5.90 5.82
C ASN A 101 -6.51 -6.21 4.71
N THR A 102 -5.38 -5.50 4.69
CA THR A 102 -4.23 -5.85 3.85
C THR A 102 -3.62 -7.17 4.30
N ALA A 103 -3.26 -8.02 3.34
CA ALA A 103 -2.49 -9.23 3.58
C ALA A 103 -1.05 -9.04 3.10
N GLU A 104 -0.12 -9.46 3.96
CA GLU A 104 1.31 -9.44 3.70
C GLU A 104 1.92 -10.70 4.31
N LYS A 105 2.76 -11.38 3.52
CA LYS A 105 3.70 -12.39 3.99
C LYS A 105 5.09 -11.93 3.61
N HIS A 106 5.99 -11.80 4.58
CA HIS A 106 7.33 -11.28 4.34
C HIS A 106 8.28 -12.45 4.11
N ASP A 107 8.78 -12.59 2.88
CA ASP A 107 9.75 -13.59 2.46
C ASP A 107 11.13 -12.94 2.34
N SER A 108 12.17 -13.62 2.80
CA SER A 108 13.55 -13.11 2.74
C SER A 108 14.10 -13.20 1.31
N PHE A 109 14.93 -12.24 0.91
CA PHE A 109 15.75 -12.38 -0.31
C PHE A 109 16.86 -13.44 -0.16
N LEU A 110 17.24 -13.76 1.07
CA LEU A 110 18.31 -14.70 1.37
C LEU A 110 17.82 -16.13 1.17
N VAL A 111 18.49 -16.86 0.27
CA VAL A 111 18.31 -18.29 0.07
C VAL A 111 19.64 -19.02 0.24
N THR A 112 19.58 -20.29 0.64
CA THR A 112 20.76 -21.15 0.72
C THR A 112 21.29 -21.44 -0.68
N GLY A 113 22.60 -21.28 -0.86
CA GLY A 113 23.28 -21.56 -2.12
C GLY A 113 23.39 -23.05 -2.43
N ILE A 114 24.06 -23.36 -3.55
CA ILE A 114 24.26 -24.74 -4.01
C ILE A 114 25.29 -25.45 -3.12
N HIS A 115 26.25 -24.71 -2.60
CA HIS A 115 27.28 -25.23 -1.70
C HIS A 115 26.92 -25.03 -0.22
N GLU A 116 27.37 -25.96 0.62
CA GLU A 116 27.13 -25.88 2.07
C GLU A 116 27.76 -24.61 2.65
N GLY A 117 26.95 -23.81 3.37
CA GLY A 117 27.37 -22.53 3.94
C GLY A 117 27.36 -21.34 2.97
N GLU A 118 27.06 -21.56 1.69
CA GLU A 118 26.87 -20.47 0.72
C GLU A 118 25.46 -19.86 0.88
N THR A 119 25.38 -18.54 0.75
CA THR A 119 24.09 -17.83 0.71
C THR A 119 24.08 -16.89 -0.48
N ILE A 120 22.92 -16.80 -1.13
CA ILE A 120 22.71 -15.90 -2.27
C ILE A 120 21.45 -15.08 -2.06
N LEU A 121 21.41 -13.88 -2.65
CA LEU A 121 20.23 -13.02 -2.64
C LEU A 121 19.47 -13.20 -3.95
N GLU A 122 18.31 -13.84 -3.87
CA GLU A 122 17.51 -14.23 -5.02
C GLU A 122 16.12 -13.60 -4.98
N PHE A 123 15.65 -13.17 -6.16
CA PHE A 123 14.27 -12.81 -6.41
C PHE A 123 13.97 -13.07 -7.89
N ALA A 124 13.22 -14.13 -8.16
CA ALA A 124 12.96 -14.63 -9.51
C ALA A 124 11.63 -14.12 -10.09
N GLY A 125 11.53 -14.09 -11.42
CA GLY A 125 10.36 -13.66 -12.18
C GLY A 125 9.09 -14.46 -11.89
N LYS A 126 9.23 -15.71 -11.41
CA LYS A 126 8.08 -16.50 -10.90
C LYS A 126 7.30 -15.76 -9.80
N HIS A 127 7.99 -14.97 -8.97
CA HIS A 127 7.36 -14.17 -7.92
C HIS A 127 6.63 -12.94 -8.49
N LEU A 128 6.81 -12.59 -9.76
CA LEU A 128 6.04 -11.53 -10.41
C LEU A 128 4.85 -12.09 -11.19
N ILE A 129 5.02 -13.20 -11.91
CA ILE A 129 3.98 -13.73 -12.80
C ILE A 129 2.92 -14.54 -12.03
N GLN A 130 3.36 -15.56 -11.30
CA GLN A 130 2.50 -16.48 -10.58
C GLN A 130 3.21 -16.99 -9.34
N GLY A 131 2.97 -16.32 -8.22
CA GLY A 131 3.37 -16.78 -6.89
C GLY A 131 2.34 -17.75 -6.31
N GLU A 132 2.81 -18.65 -5.46
CA GLU A 132 1.98 -19.55 -4.65
C GLU A 132 2.15 -19.16 -3.17
N PRO A 133 1.40 -18.17 -2.65
CA PRO A 133 1.40 -17.93 -1.22
C PRO A 133 0.74 -19.10 -0.49
N ASP A 134 1.20 -19.36 0.73
CA ASP A 134 0.46 -20.22 1.65
C ASP A 134 -0.88 -19.54 1.99
N ALA A 135 -1.94 -20.03 1.37
CA ALA A 135 -3.28 -19.46 1.45
C ALA A 135 -4.18 -20.16 2.48
N SER A 136 -3.62 -21.08 3.28
CA SER A 136 -4.35 -21.86 4.29
C SER A 136 -5.08 -21.00 5.34
N SER A 137 -4.60 -19.77 5.58
CA SER A 137 -5.12 -18.85 6.59
C SER A 137 -6.28 -17.97 6.12
N PHE A 138 -6.66 -17.99 4.83
CA PHE A 138 -7.75 -17.16 4.29
C PHE A 138 -9.13 -17.82 4.46
N PRO A 139 -10.25 -17.05 4.43
CA PRO A 139 -11.58 -17.59 4.65
C PRO A 139 -11.86 -18.78 3.73
N SER A 140 -12.38 -19.87 4.30
CA SER A 140 -12.56 -21.20 3.69
C SER A 140 -11.34 -22.11 3.53
N GLY A 141 -10.12 -21.66 3.84
CA GLY A 141 -8.89 -22.47 3.78
C GLY A 141 -8.90 -23.69 4.71
N GLY A 142 -9.47 -23.56 5.91
CA GLY A 142 -9.60 -24.66 6.89
C GLY A 142 -10.75 -25.64 6.63
N MET A 143 -11.65 -25.37 5.67
CA MET A 143 -12.79 -26.24 5.34
C MET A 143 -12.58 -27.06 4.06
N ARG A 144 -11.50 -26.81 3.31
CA ARG A 144 -11.19 -27.47 2.04
C ARG A 144 -10.02 -28.43 2.23
N SER A 145 -9.90 -29.44 1.36
CA SER A 145 -8.68 -30.25 1.30
C SER A 145 -7.48 -29.34 1.07
N THR A 146 -6.34 -29.63 1.72
CA THR A 146 -5.14 -28.77 1.73
C THR A 146 -4.63 -28.36 0.35
N PHE A 147 -4.91 -29.15 -0.70
CA PHE A 147 -4.54 -28.80 -2.08
C PHE A 147 -5.44 -27.72 -2.72
N GLU A 148 -6.72 -27.64 -2.33
CA GLU A 148 -7.71 -26.66 -2.84
C GLU A 148 -7.72 -25.35 -2.07
N ALA A 149 -7.04 -25.34 -0.91
CA ALA A 149 -6.80 -24.14 -0.11
C ALA A 149 -5.64 -23.28 -0.67
N ARG A 150 -5.05 -23.67 -1.81
CA ARG A 150 -4.03 -22.88 -2.51
C ARG A 150 -4.63 -21.65 -3.17
N GLY A 151 -3.90 -20.56 -3.12
CA GLY A 151 -4.18 -19.34 -3.85
C GLY A 151 -2.98 -18.94 -4.70
N TYR A 152 -3.23 -18.12 -5.70
CA TYR A 152 -2.23 -17.65 -6.65
C TYR A 152 -2.15 -16.14 -6.63
N THR A 153 -0.92 -15.64 -6.68
CA THR A 153 -0.61 -14.21 -6.71
C THR A 153 -0.03 -13.83 -8.06
N GLY A 154 -0.47 -12.72 -8.62
CA GLY A 154 0.13 -12.12 -9.83
C GLY A 154 0.39 -10.63 -9.62
N TRP A 155 1.60 -10.17 -9.90
CA TRP A 155 1.93 -8.74 -9.84
C TRP A 155 1.07 -7.97 -10.85
N ASP A 156 0.43 -6.90 -10.39
CA ASP A 156 -0.18 -5.91 -11.28
C ASP A 156 0.82 -4.78 -11.55
N PRO A 157 1.45 -4.74 -12.74
CA PRO A 157 2.45 -3.73 -13.04
C PRO A 157 1.89 -2.31 -13.09
N THR A 158 0.56 -2.14 -13.29
CA THR A 158 -0.08 -0.81 -13.28
C THR A 158 0.05 -0.10 -11.91
N SER A 159 0.28 -0.89 -10.85
CA SER A 159 0.62 -0.40 -9.52
C SER A 159 2.11 -0.66 -9.26
N PRO A 160 2.97 0.37 -9.17
CA PRO A 160 4.40 0.16 -9.04
C PRO A 160 4.75 -0.47 -7.69
N ALA A 161 5.76 -1.36 -7.69
CA ALA A 161 6.33 -1.86 -6.45
C ALA A 161 6.96 -0.73 -5.63
N PHE A 162 6.93 -0.85 -4.31
CA PHE A 162 7.41 0.19 -3.41
C PHE A 162 8.14 -0.40 -2.21
N LEU A 163 8.93 0.42 -1.54
CA LEU A 163 9.57 0.08 -0.28
C LEU A 163 8.73 0.62 0.87
N GLN A 164 8.30 -0.27 1.74
CA GLN A 164 7.72 0.12 3.02
C GLN A 164 8.82 0.23 4.06
N GLU A 165 9.01 1.44 4.60
CA GLU A 165 9.93 1.68 5.71
C GLU A 165 9.27 1.27 7.03
N SER A 166 10.04 0.59 7.86
CA SER A 166 9.69 0.28 9.23
C SER A 166 10.84 0.70 10.13
N THR A 167 10.61 0.79 11.44
CA THR A 167 11.63 1.19 12.41
C THR A 167 12.93 0.38 12.30
N ASN A 168 12.85 -0.89 11.87
CA ASN A 168 13.97 -1.83 11.89
C ASN A 168 14.39 -2.35 10.51
N GLY A 169 13.87 -1.77 9.42
CA GLY A 169 14.22 -2.23 8.08
C GLY A 169 13.21 -1.83 7.01
N LYS A 170 13.45 -2.31 5.80
CA LYS A 170 12.57 -2.06 4.65
C LYS A 170 12.11 -3.37 4.04
N THR A 171 10.89 -3.38 3.54
CA THR A 171 10.30 -4.50 2.80
C THR A 171 9.90 -4.03 1.42
N LEU A 172 10.25 -4.81 0.38
CA LEU A 172 9.77 -4.61 -0.98
C LEU A 172 8.32 -5.11 -1.08
N CYS A 173 7.38 -4.19 -1.24
CA CYS A 173 5.96 -4.49 -1.41
C CYS A 173 5.61 -4.53 -2.90
N ILE A 174 5.04 -5.65 -3.33
CA ILE A 174 4.68 -5.92 -4.73
C ILE A 174 3.16 -5.94 -4.84
N PRO A 175 2.52 -4.91 -5.43
CA PRO A 175 1.07 -4.84 -5.55
C PRO A 175 0.51 -5.98 -6.39
N THR A 176 -0.32 -6.81 -5.80
CA THR A 176 -0.64 -8.12 -6.39
C THR A 176 -2.14 -8.37 -6.42
N VAL A 177 -2.60 -9.09 -7.43
CA VAL A 177 -3.93 -9.73 -7.43
C VAL A 177 -3.89 -11.10 -6.76
N PHE A 178 -4.98 -11.51 -6.12
CA PHE A 178 -5.08 -12.80 -5.44
C PHE A 178 -6.31 -13.60 -5.88
N CYS A 179 -6.07 -14.81 -6.39
CA CYS A 179 -7.10 -15.71 -6.89
C CYS A 179 -7.03 -17.09 -6.21
N SER A 180 -8.16 -17.78 -6.14
CA SER A 180 -8.23 -19.17 -5.69
C SER A 180 -7.66 -20.13 -6.75
N TYR A 181 -7.44 -21.39 -6.34
CA TYR A 181 -7.13 -22.47 -7.29
C TYR A 181 -8.13 -22.59 -8.45
N GLY A 182 -9.43 -22.34 -8.18
CA GLY A 182 -10.49 -22.36 -9.19
C GLY A 182 -10.60 -21.08 -10.02
N GLY A 183 -9.65 -20.14 -9.92
CA GLY A 183 -9.65 -18.87 -10.65
C GLY A 183 -10.66 -17.84 -10.14
N GLN A 184 -11.24 -18.05 -8.95
CA GLN A 184 -12.14 -17.05 -8.34
C GLN A 184 -11.30 -15.92 -7.73
N ALA A 185 -11.71 -14.68 -7.94
CA ALA A 185 -11.09 -13.54 -7.28
C ALA A 185 -11.32 -13.61 -5.77
N LEU A 186 -10.23 -13.59 -5.00
CA LEU A 186 -10.26 -13.57 -3.53
C LEU A 186 -9.77 -12.22 -2.98
N ASP A 187 -9.66 -11.22 -3.84
CA ASP A 187 -9.21 -9.86 -3.54
C ASP A 187 -10.22 -8.80 -4.01
N LYS A 188 -9.92 -7.55 -3.63
CA LYS A 188 -10.65 -6.37 -4.11
C LYS A 188 -10.10 -5.83 -5.44
N LYS A 189 -8.86 -6.16 -5.79
CA LYS A 189 -8.17 -5.59 -6.95
C LYS A 189 -8.62 -6.21 -8.27
N THR A 190 -8.80 -7.53 -8.33
CA THR A 190 -9.28 -8.21 -9.55
C THR A 190 -10.66 -7.72 -9.99
N PRO A 191 -11.68 -7.62 -9.11
CA PRO A 191 -12.99 -7.07 -9.50
C PRO A 191 -12.91 -5.62 -9.98
N LEU A 192 -12.06 -4.79 -9.34
CA LEU A 192 -11.84 -3.41 -9.76
C LEU A 192 -11.25 -3.33 -11.17
N LEU A 193 -10.19 -4.09 -11.46
CA LEU A 193 -9.55 -4.11 -12.78
C LEU A 193 -10.53 -4.55 -13.87
N ARG A 194 -11.32 -5.61 -13.62
CA ARG A 194 -12.38 -6.06 -14.55
C ARG A 194 -13.45 -4.99 -14.78
N SER A 195 -13.83 -4.26 -13.73
CA SER A 195 -14.80 -3.18 -13.84
C SER A 195 -14.26 -2.01 -14.66
N LEU A 196 -12.97 -1.67 -14.51
CA LEU A 196 -12.33 -0.62 -15.29
C LEU A 196 -12.26 -0.99 -16.77
N GLU A 197 -11.89 -2.24 -17.08
CA GLU A 197 -11.86 -2.75 -18.46
C GLU A 197 -13.26 -2.76 -19.10
N ALA A 198 -14.28 -3.18 -18.36
CA ALA A 198 -15.66 -3.15 -18.85
C ALA A 198 -16.12 -1.71 -19.16
N LEU A 199 -15.81 -0.75 -18.28
CA LEU A 199 -16.13 0.67 -18.50
C LEU A 199 -15.38 1.24 -19.70
N ASP A 200 -14.10 0.90 -19.86
CA ASP A 200 -13.26 1.33 -20.98
C ASP A 200 -13.86 0.88 -22.32
N ASN A 201 -14.13 -0.42 -22.47
CA ASN A 201 -14.70 -1.01 -23.69
C ASN A 201 -16.03 -0.34 -24.09
N GLU A 202 -16.93 -0.16 -23.13
CA GLU A 202 -18.25 0.42 -23.37
C GLU A 202 -18.17 1.92 -23.67
N ALA A 203 -17.27 2.65 -22.99
CA ALA A 203 -17.04 4.07 -23.25
C ALA A 203 -16.42 4.30 -24.63
N VAL A 204 -15.42 3.51 -25.02
CA VAL A 204 -14.83 3.55 -26.37
C VAL A 204 -15.89 3.30 -27.44
N ARG A 205 -16.74 2.27 -27.25
CA ARG A 205 -17.83 1.96 -28.19
C ARG A 205 -18.78 3.16 -28.37
N LEU A 206 -19.16 3.81 -27.27
CA LEU A 206 -20.03 4.99 -27.33
C LEU A 206 -19.34 6.18 -28.02
N LEU A 207 -18.06 6.42 -27.71
CA LEU A 207 -17.27 7.50 -28.32
C LEU A 207 -17.16 7.34 -29.83
N HIS A 208 -16.99 6.12 -30.33
CA HIS A 208 -16.99 5.83 -31.76
C HIS A 208 -18.33 6.16 -32.43
N VAL A 209 -19.44 5.83 -31.79
CA VAL A 209 -20.79 6.13 -32.32
C VAL A 209 -21.06 7.63 -32.43
N ILE A 210 -20.54 8.43 -31.50
CA ILE A 210 -20.70 9.90 -31.52
C ILE A 210 -19.63 10.63 -32.36
N GLY A 211 -18.84 9.90 -33.14
CA GLY A 211 -17.91 10.46 -34.13
C GLY A 211 -16.44 10.55 -33.71
N ASN A 212 -16.06 10.05 -32.52
CA ASN A 212 -14.67 10.04 -32.06
C ASN A 212 -13.98 8.69 -32.36
N ALA A 213 -13.89 8.31 -33.63
CA ALA A 213 -13.41 6.99 -34.07
C ALA A 213 -11.94 6.66 -33.71
N ASP A 214 -11.11 7.67 -33.47
CA ASP A 214 -9.68 7.49 -33.16
C ASP A 214 -9.40 7.16 -31.69
N VAL A 215 -10.41 7.22 -30.81
CA VAL A 215 -10.23 6.91 -29.38
C VAL A 215 -9.97 5.42 -29.21
N LYS A 216 -8.87 5.08 -28.53
CA LYS A 216 -8.48 3.67 -28.28
C LYS A 216 -8.73 3.20 -26.85
N ARG A 217 -8.77 4.13 -25.90
CA ARG A 217 -8.82 3.83 -24.47
C ARG A 217 -9.43 4.99 -23.70
N VAL A 218 -10.23 4.69 -22.70
CA VAL A 218 -10.80 5.60 -21.70
C VAL A 218 -10.32 5.15 -20.33
N VAL A 219 -9.65 6.06 -19.61
CA VAL A 219 -9.11 5.78 -18.28
C VAL A 219 -9.96 6.51 -17.23
N SER A 220 -10.33 5.80 -16.18
CA SER A 220 -11.03 6.38 -15.03
C SER A 220 -10.04 7.00 -14.04
N THR A 221 -10.34 8.19 -13.55
CA THR A 221 -9.57 8.87 -12.50
C THR A 221 -10.37 8.89 -11.20
N VAL A 222 -9.69 8.76 -10.06
CA VAL A 222 -10.30 8.86 -8.72
C VAL A 222 -9.54 9.85 -7.87
N GLY A 223 -10.26 10.77 -7.24
CA GLY A 223 -9.76 11.67 -6.19
C GLY A 223 -10.45 11.32 -4.89
N ALA A 224 -9.77 10.58 -4.01
CA ALA A 224 -10.31 10.20 -2.72
C ALA A 224 -10.08 11.29 -1.68
N GLU A 225 -11.12 11.60 -0.90
CA GLU A 225 -11.02 12.45 0.29
C GLU A 225 -11.11 11.55 1.52
N GLN A 226 -10.06 11.53 2.34
CA GLN A 226 -9.96 10.64 3.49
C GLN A 226 -10.12 11.43 4.79
N GLU A 227 -11.24 11.21 5.47
CA GLU A 227 -11.47 11.72 6.82
C GLU A 227 -10.97 10.73 7.87
N TYR A 228 -10.54 11.26 9.02
CA TYR A 228 -10.11 10.46 10.17
C TYR A 228 -10.24 11.24 11.48
N PHE A 229 -10.28 10.49 12.59
CA PHE A 229 -10.23 11.04 13.94
C PHE A 229 -8.87 10.71 14.58
N LEU A 230 -8.33 11.65 15.35
CA LEU A 230 -7.17 11.41 16.19
C LEU A 230 -7.57 11.48 17.67
N VAL A 231 -7.25 10.41 18.39
CA VAL A 231 -7.41 10.34 19.85
C VAL A 231 -6.02 10.15 20.42
N ASP A 232 -5.69 10.93 21.46
CA ASP A 232 -4.44 10.70 22.17
C ASP A 232 -4.43 9.28 22.75
N GLU A 233 -3.36 8.54 22.48
CA GLU A 233 -3.18 7.14 22.90
C GLU A 233 -3.53 6.89 24.37
N ALA A 234 -3.16 7.79 25.30
CA ALA A 234 -3.47 7.59 26.72
C ALA A 234 -4.99 7.63 27.00
N PHE A 235 -5.75 8.44 26.24
CA PHE A 235 -7.22 8.42 26.29
C PHE A 235 -7.82 7.23 25.55
N TYR A 236 -7.21 6.80 24.45
CA TYR A 236 -7.66 5.64 23.69
C TYR A 236 -7.54 4.35 24.53
N LEU A 237 -6.39 4.15 25.18
CA LEU A 237 -6.15 3.01 26.07
C LEU A 237 -7.07 2.99 27.29
N ALA A 238 -7.52 4.16 27.76
CA ALA A 238 -8.50 4.28 28.83
C ALA A 238 -9.95 3.97 28.37
N ARG A 239 -10.18 3.65 27.09
CA ARG A 239 -11.50 3.39 26.49
C ARG A 239 -11.55 2.02 25.82
N PRO A 240 -11.83 0.94 26.58
CA PRO A 240 -11.92 -0.42 26.03
C PRO A 240 -12.92 -0.57 24.88
N ASP A 241 -13.97 0.26 24.83
CA ASP A 241 -14.93 0.28 23.75
C ASP A 241 -14.36 0.86 22.45
N LEU A 242 -13.51 1.90 22.51
CA LEU A 242 -12.78 2.36 21.33
C LEU A 242 -11.85 1.27 20.79
N ILE A 243 -11.16 0.56 21.68
CA ILE A 243 -10.21 -0.51 21.31
C ILE A 243 -10.91 -1.69 20.63
N ASN A 244 -11.99 -2.17 21.23
CA ASN A 244 -12.64 -3.41 20.79
C ASN A 244 -13.68 -3.18 19.68
N CYS A 245 -14.31 -2.00 19.64
CA CYS A 245 -15.43 -1.72 18.72
C CYS A 245 -15.09 -0.68 17.65
N GLY A 246 -13.91 -0.03 17.73
CA GLY A 246 -13.53 1.06 16.82
C GLY A 246 -14.38 2.33 16.96
N LYS A 247 -15.30 2.37 17.95
CA LYS A 247 -16.21 3.49 18.19
C LYS A 247 -16.65 3.52 19.65
N ALA A 248 -17.01 4.72 20.12
CA ALA A 248 -17.55 4.88 21.46
C ALA A 248 -18.93 4.23 21.56
N LEU A 249 -19.14 3.34 22.53
CA LEU A 249 -20.45 2.72 22.79
C LEU A 249 -21.32 3.58 23.70
N PHE A 250 -20.70 4.37 24.57
CA PHE A 250 -21.37 5.30 25.47
C PHE A 250 -20.52 6.57 25.67
N GLY A 251 -21.18 7.64 26.10
CA GLY A 251 -20.57 8.92 26.37
C GLY A 251 -21.54 10.07 26.12
N ALA A 252 -21.34 11.18 26.83
CA ALA A 252 -22.01 12.42 26.48
C ALA A 252 -21.56 12.90 25.10
N ARG A 253 -22.46 13.58 24.37
CA ARG A 253 -22.12 14.23 23.10
C ARG A 253 -20.98 15.23 23.31
N PRO A 254 -20.08 15.40 22.33
CA PRO A 254 -19.03 16.40 22.45
C PRO A 254 -19.67 17.78 22.60
N PRO A 255 -19.08 18.69 23.41
CA PRO A 255 -19.60 20.04 23.58
C PRO A 255 -19.52 20.87 22.31
N LYS A 256 -18.68 20.47 21.36
CA LYS A 256 -18.59 21.02 20.00
C LYS A 256 -18.91 19.89 19.02
N GLY A 257 -20.04 20.00 18.35
CA GLY A 257 -20.46 19.06 17.30
C GLY A 257 -19.85 19.42 15.95
N GLN A 258 -20.00 18.53 14.98
CA GLN A 258 -19.64 18.80 13.58
C GLN A 258 -20.63 19.76 12.91
N GLU A 259 -21.82 19.93 13.50
CA GLU A 259 -22.94 20.75 12.99
C GLU A 259 -22.68 22.26 13.08
N MET A 260 -21.86 22.69 14.05
CA MET A 260 -21.41 24.07 14.14
C MET A 260 -20.04 24.12 13.49
N GLU A 261 -19.91 24.87 12.39
CA GLU A 261 -18.70 25.03 11.58
C GLU A 261 -17.46 25.52 12.37
N ASP A 262 -17.58 25.68 13.70
CA ASP A 262 -16.59 26.05 14.70
C ASP A 262 -15.20 25.38 14.59
N HIS A 263 -15.11 24.25 13.88
CA HIS A 263 -13.87 23.49 13.67
C HIS A 263 -13.37 23.46 12.23
N TYR A 264 -14.20 23.78 11.24
CA TYR A 264 -13.79 23.80 9.83
C TYR A 264 -12.89 25.03 9.63
N TRP A 265 -11.60 24.81 9.36
CA TRP A 265 -10.53 25.83 9.30
C TRP A 265 -10.12 26.49 10.62
N GLY A 266 -10.45 25.87 11.76
CA GLY A 266 -9.90 26.28 13.06
C GLY A 266 -8.39 26.02 13.17
N SER A 267 -7.71 26.67 14.12
CA SER A 267 -6.28 26.43 14.36
C SER A 267 -6.02 24.97 14.75
N ILE A 268 -5.16 24.28 13.98
CA ILE A 268 -4.75 22.90 14.26
C ILE A 268 -3.75 22.89 15.42
N LYS A 269 -3.95 21.99 16.39
CA LYS A 269 -3.01 21.82 17.51
C LYS A 269 -1.65 21.36 16.99
N GLU A 270 -0.56 21.89 17.52
CA GLU A 270 0.81 21.59 17.06
C GLU A 270 1.13 20.09 17.00
N ARG A 271 0.71 19.31 18.01
CA ARG A 271 0.90 17.84 18.01
C ARG A 271 0.20 17.13 16.85
N VAL A 272 -0.99 17.62 16.47
CA VAL A 272 -1.77 17.09 15.35
C VAL A 272 -1.12 17.50 14.03
N LEU A 273 -0.71 18.77 13.93
CA LEU A 273 -0.01 19.26 12.74
C LEU A 273 1.31 18.52 12.49
N ALA A 274 2.09 18.28 13.54
CA ALA A 274 3.33 17.49 13.44
C ALA A 274 3.08 16.07 12.93
N PHE A 275 2.02 15.40 13.42
CA PHE A 275 1.59 14.10 12.89
C PHE A 275 1.19 14.19 11.41
N MET A 276 0.41 15.20 11.02
CA MET A 276 -0.03 15.38 9.64
C MET A 276 1.14 15.63 8.69
N MET A 277 2.13 16.43 9.11
CA MET A 277 3.36 16.67 8.35
C MET A 277 4.19 15.39 8.19
N ASP A 278 4.32 14.59 9.24
CA ASP A 278 5.03 13.30 9.19
C ASP A 278 4.34 12.33 8.23
N ALA A 279 3.01 12.18 8.33
CA ALA A 279 2.21 11.36 7.45
C ALA A 279 2.33 11.79 5.97
N GLU A 280 2.31 13.10 5.69
CA GLU A 280 2.57 13.63 4.35
C GLU A 280 3.97 13.28 3.85
N GLY A 281 4.99 13.37 4.70
CA GLY A 281 6.36 13.00 4.36
C GLY A 281 6.45 11.55 3.88
N GLU A 282 5.85 10.63 4.63
CA GLU A 282 5.78 9.22 4.25
C GLU A 282 4.97 8.98 2.97
N LEU A 283 3.84 9.68 2.81
CA LEU A 283 3.02 9.60 1.59
C LEU A 283 3.79 10.11 0.35
N TYR A 284 4.54 11.20 0.48
CA TYR A 284 5.39 11.68 -0.61
C TYR A 284 6.49 10.68 -0.96
N LYS A 285 7.17 10.05 0.01
CA LYS A 285 8.14 8.98 -0.27
C LYS A 285 7.54 7.84 -1.09
N LEU A 286 6.28 7.49 -0.80
CA LEU A 286 5.49 6.48 -1.53
C LEU A 286 4.86 6.99 -2.84
N GLY A 287 5.14 8.23 -3.24
CA GLY A 287 4.66 8.82 -4.49
C GLY A 287 3.17 9.18 -4.48
N VAL A 288 2.54 9.27 -3.29
CA VAL A 288 1.15 9.69 -3.14
C VAL A 288 1.08 11.22 -3.14
N PRO A 289 0.38 11.85 -4.10
CA PRO A 289 0.36 13.30 -4.26
C PRO A 289 -0.70 13.94 -3.37
N VAL A 290 -0.47 13.97 -2.05
CA VAL A 290 -1.38 14.66 -1.10
C VAL A 290 -1.46 16.15 -1.46
N LYS A 291 -2.68 16.66 -1.58
CA LYS A 291 -2.92 18.05 -2.01
C LYS A 291 -3.39 18.97 -0.89
N THR A 292 -4.25 18.44 -0.02
CA THR A 292 -4.91 19.17 1.07
C THR A 292 -4.84 18.35 2.34
N ARG A 293 -4.86 19.05 3.48
CA ARG A 293 -4.82 18.49 4.83
C ARG A 293 -5.80 19.23 5.71
#